data_AF-A0A516G8I8-F1
#
_entry.id   AF-A0A516G8I8-F1
#
_cell.length_a   1.000
_cell.length_b   1.000
_cell.length_c   1.000
_cell.angle_alpha   90.00
_cell.angle_beta   90.00
_cell.angle_gamma   90.00
#
_symmetry.space_group_name_H-M   'P 1'
#
loop_
_entity.id
_entity.type
_entity.pdbx_description
1 polymer ?
#
loop_
_entity_poly.entity_id
_entity_poly.type
_entity_poly.pdbx_seq_one_letter_code
_entity_poly.pdbx_strand_id
1 'polypeptide(L)'
;MSADSSQATEEISELSYEDARDELVGIVARIEGGSASLEESMTLWERGEALAAHCKAKLDQAQQQLDRAAPGAGDEGTGSQTGQAGDERTGSQTDQAVDEGTGSQADQAGDAIDEDDPADD
;
A
#
# COMPACT_ATOMS: atom_id res chain seq x y z
N MET A 1 -21.91 -4.27 24.00
CA MET A 1 -21.54 -4.02 22.59
C MET A 1 -21.15 -5.30 21.83
N SER A 2 -20.80 -6.42 22.47
CA SER A 2 -20.36 -7.64 21.74
C SER A 2 -21.41 -8.38 20.89
N ALA A 3 -22.71 -8.19 21.11
CA ALA A 3 -23.74 -8.88 20.32
C ALA A 3 -23.98 -8.23 18.94
N ASP A 4 -23.75 -6.91 18.84
CA ASP A 4 -24.03 -6.12 17.64
C ASP A 4 -22.99 -6.40 16.53
N SER A 5 -21.71 -6.49 16.91
CA SER A 5 -20.62 -6.82 15.98
C SER A 5 -20.69 -8.24 15.42
N SER A 6 -21.21 -9.21 16.19
CA SER A 6 -21.40 -10.59 15.71
C SER A 6 -22.52 -10.68 14.67
N GLN A 7 -23.65 -9.98 14.89
CA GLN A 7 -24.72 -9.91 13.90
C GLN A 7 -24.27 -9.23 12.61
N ALA A 8 -23.52 -8.13 12.71
CA ALA A 8 -22.95 -7.46 11.54
C ALA A 8 -22.04 -8.40 10.72
N THR A 9 -21.29 -9.29 11.38
CA THR A 9 -20.43 -10.28 10.70
C THR A 9 -21.26 -11.38 10.03
N GLU A 10 -22.35 -11.83 10.65
CA GLU A 10 -23.28 -12.80 10.05
C GLU A 10 -23.97 -12.21 8.82
N GLU A 11 -24.46 -10.97 8.90
CA GLU A 11 -25.07 -10.25 7.77
C GLU A 11 -24.10 -10.14 6.59
N ILE A 12 -22.83 -9.79 6.85
CA ILE A 12 -21.79 -9.71 5.81
C ILE A 12 -21.54 -11.07 5.16
N SER A 13 -21.56 -12.14 5.94
CA SER A 13 -21.31 -13.51 5.45
C SER A 13 -22.36 -13.96 4.44
N GLU A 14 -23.58 -13.43 4.53
CA GLU A 14 -24.68 -13.72 3.60
C GLU A 14 -24.62 -12.90 2.30
N LEU A 15 -23.86 -11.80 2.27
CA LEU A 15 -23.78 -10.91 1.10
C LEU A 15 -23.10 -11.56 -0.10
N SER A 16 -23.54 -11.22 -1.32
CA SER A 16 -22.80 -11.53 -2.55
C SER A 16 -21.48 -10.75 -2.62
N TYR A 17 -20.56 -11.13 -3.52
CA TYR A 17 -19.30 -10.37 -3.69
C TYR A 17 -19.57 -8.94 -4.17
N GLU A 18 -20.52 -8.77 -5.10
CA GLU A 18 -20.85 -7.47 -5.66
C GLU A 18 -21.51 -6.57 -4.61
N ASP A 19 -22.45 -7.12 -3.84
CA ASP A 19 -23.11 -6.37 -2.76
C ASP A 19 -22.10 -5.94 -1.68
N ALA A 20 -21.22 -6.86 -1.25
CA ALA A 20 -20.20 -6.54 -0.24
C ALA A 20 -19.20 -5.49 -0.73
N ARG A 21 -18.82 -5.54 -2.02
CA ARG A 21 -17.94 -4.53 -2.64
C ARG A 21 -18.64 -3.17 -2.69
N ASP A 22 -19.88 -3.13 -3.14
CA ASP A 22 -20.62 -1.88 -3.31
C ASP A 22 -20.88 -1.20 -1.96
N GLU A 23 -21.17 -1.99 -0.92
CA GLU A 23 -21.27 -1.51 0.45
C GLU A 23 -19.93 -0.95 0.97
N LEU A 24 -18.82 -1.67 0.73
CA LEU A 24 -17.48 -1.20 1.10
C LEU A 24 -17.14 0.13 0.44
N VAL A 25 -17.46 0.30 -0.84
CA VAL A 25 -17.27 1.58 -1.56
C VAL A 25 -18.09 2.69 -0.91
N GLY A 26 -19.33 2.41 -0.52
CA GLY A 26 -20.18 3.37 0.20
C GLY A 26 -19.61 3.80 1.56
N ILE A 27 -19.07 2.84 2.31
CA ILE A 27 -18.41 3.09 3.60
C ILE A 27 -17.17 3.98 3.41
N VAL A 28 -16.29 3.64 2.46
CA VAL A 28 -15.09 4.43 2.15
C VAL A 28 -15.48 5.86 1.78
N ALA A 29 -16.45 6.04 0.88
CA ALA A 29 -16.93 7.36 0.48
C ALA A 29 -17.46 8.19 1.66
N ARG A 30 -18.13 7.55 2.63
CA ARG A 30 -18.65 8.23 3.83
C ARG A 30 -17.53 8.68 4.77
N ILE A 31 -16.50 7.85 4.95
CA ILE A 31 -15.32 8.17 5.75
C ILE A 31 -14.53 9.32 5.09
N GLU A 32 -14.24 9.21 3.79
CA GLU A 32 -13.51 10.23 3.04
C GLU A 32 -14.26 11.56 2.95
N GLY A 33 -15.60 11.51 2.94
CA GLY A 33 -16.45 12.70 2.95
C GLY A 33 -16.41 13.47 4.27
N GLY A 34 -15.84 12.93 5.34
CA GLY A 34 -15.70 13.60 6.65
C GLY A 34 -17.04 13.96 7.32
N SER A 35 -18.14 13.39 6.85
CA SER A 35 -19.50 13.67 7.33
C SER A 35 -19.91 12.85 8.56
N ALA A 36 -19.16 11.80 8.87
CA ALA A 36 -19.39 10.91 10.01
C ALA A 36 -18.71 11.44 11.28
N SER A 37 -19.34 11.22 12.43
CA SER A 37 -18.68 11.47 13.72
C SER A 37 -17.49 10.53 13.94
N LEU A 38 -16.63 10.79 14.93
CA LEU A 38 -15.48 9.92 15.22
C LEU A 38 -15.92 8.49 15.56
N GLU A 39 -16.93 8.35 16.43
CA GLU A 39 -17.47 7.05 16.84
C GLU A 39 -18.08 6.31 15.64
N GLU A 40 -18.85 7.02 14.81
CA GLU A 40 -19.41 6.45 13.58
C GLU A 40 -18.31 6.06 12.58
N SER A 41 -17.24 6.85 12.47
CA SER A 41 -16.10 6.55 11.58
C SER A 41 -15.36 5.28 12.03
N MET A 42 -15.26 5.03 13.35
CA MET A 42 -14.70 3.78 13.87
C MET A 42 -15.59 2.59 13.55
N THR A 43 -16.91 2.70 13.75
CA THR A 43 -17.85 1.63 13.39
C THR A 43 -17.85 1.34 11.89
N LEU A 44 -17.83 2.39 11.06
CA LEU A 44 -17.73 2.27 9.61
C LEU A 44 -16.43 1.58 9.19
N TRP A 45 -15.31 1.92 9.83
CA TRP A 45 -14.02 1.28 9.57
C TRP A 45 -14.04 -0.22 9.93
N GLU A 46 -14.51 -0.59 11.12
CA GLU A 46 -14.60 -1.99 11.55
C GLU A 46 -15.48 -2.83 10.60
N ARG A 47 -16.61 -2.26 10.16
CA ARG A 47 -17.48 -2.90 9.18
C ARG A 47 -16.81 -3.01 7.81
N GLY A 48 -16.08 -1.97 7.39
CA GLY A 48 -15.30 -1.97 6.15
C GLY A 48 -14.24 -3.07 6.13
N GLU A 49 -13.52 -3.28 7.23
CA GLU A 49 -12.54 -4.38 7.38
C GLU A 49 -13.22 -5.76 7.25
N ALA A 50 -14.37 -5.94 7.88
CA ALA A 50 -15.13 -7.19 7.77
C ALA A 50 -15.61 -7.47 6.33
N LEU A 51 -16.10 -6.45 5.61
CA LEU A 51 -16.48 -6.54 4.20
C LEU A 51 -15.28 -6.87 3.31
N ALA A 52 -14.13 -6.24 3.53
CA ALA A 52 -12.90 -6.50 2.80
C ALA A 52 -12.42 -7.95 2.99
N ALA A 53 -12.47 -8.45 4.23
CA ALA A 53 -12.13 -9.84 4.55
C ALA A 53 -13.06 -10.83 3.83
N HIS A 54 -14.38 -10.55 3.81
CA HIS A 54 -15.35 -11.38 3.08
C HIS A 54 -15.11 -11.39 1.57
N CYS A 55 -14.88 -10.21 0.98
CA CYS A 55 -14.55 -10.09 -0.44
C CYS A 55 -13.32 -10.92 -0.81
N LYS A 56 -12.27 -10.84 0.02
CA LYS A 56 -11.06 -11.65 -0.15
C LYS A 56 -11.36 -13.14 -0.07
N ALA A 57 -12.11 -13.58 0.94
CA ALA A 57 -12.46 -14.99 1.12
C ALA A 57 -13.20 -15.57 -0.10
N LYS A 58 -14.11 -14.80 -0.70
CA LYS A 58 -14.83 -15.21 -1.92
C LYS A 58 -13.91 -15.35 -3.12
N LEU A 59 -12.98 -14.43 -3.32
CA LEU A 59 -12.00 -14.51 -4.40
C LEU A 59 -11.06 -15.70 -4.20
N ASP A 60 -10.59 -15.92 -2.98
CA ASP A 60 -9.73 -17.06 -2.63
C ASP A 60 -10.47 -18.39 -2.89
N GLN A 61 -11.77 -18.48 -2.57
CA GLN A 61 -12.59 -19.65 -2.87
C GLN A 61 -12.74 -19.88 -4.38
N ALA A 62 -13.00 -18.81 -5.15
CA ALA A 62 -13.11 -18.90 -6.60
C ALA A 62 -11.80 -19.39 -7.23
N GLN A 63 -10.66 -18.87 -6.78
CA GLN A 63 -9.34 -19.29 -7.24
C GLN A 63 -9.09 -20.78 -6.98
N GLN A 64 -9.37 -21.26 -5.76
CA GLN A 64 -9.21 -22.68 -5.41
C GLN A 64 -10.07 -23.60 -6.29
N GLN A 65 -11.26 -23.16 -6.71
CA GLN A 65 -12.09 -23.93 -7.61
C GLN A 65 -11.51 -24.01 -9.03
N LEU A 66 -10.91 -22.92 -9.52
CA LEU A 66 -10.20 -22.90 -10.80
C LEU A 66 -8.97 -23.82 -10.77
N ASP A 67 -8.17 -23.75 -9.71
CA ASP A 67 -6.98 -24.57 -9.54
C ASP A 67 -7.33 -26.07 -9.52
N ARG A 68 -8.42 -26.44 -8.83
CA ARG A 68 -8.92 -27.82 -8.81
C ARG A 68 -9.44 -28.30 -10.16
N ALA A 69 -10.05 -27.40 -10.94
CA ALA A 69 -10.64 -27.72 -12.23
C ALA A 69 -9.61 -27.77 -13.37
N ALA A 70 -8.39 -27.25 -13.16
CA ALA A 70 -7.33 -27.24 -14.15
C ALA A 70 -6.74 -28.66 -14.36
N PRO A 71 -6.85 -29.26 -15.57
CA PRO A 71 -6.23 -30.55 -15.84
C PRO A 71 -4.71 -30.37 -16.00
N GLY A 72 -3.95 -30.70 -14.95
CA GLY A 72 -2.48 -30.69 -14.98
C GLY A 72 -1.78 -30.25 -13.69
N ALA A 73 -2.48 -29.71 -12.69
CA ALA A 73 -1.89 -29.32 -11.40
C ALA A 73 -1.77 -30.52 -10.44
N GLY A 74 -1.06 -31.56 -10.88
CA GLY A 74 -0.52 -32.57 -9.97
C GLY A 74 0.83 -32.09 -9.45
N ASP A 75 0.93 -31.90 -8.14
CA ASP A 75 2.18 -31.76 -7.38
C ASP A 75 3.02 -30.49 -7.66
N GLU A 76 2.63 -29.34 -7.10
CA GLU A 76 3.59 -28.39 -6.52
C GLU A 76 2.95 -27.73 -5.29
N GLY A 77 3.20 -28.31 -4.12
CA GLY A 77 2.82 -27.73 -2.84
C GLY A 77 3.58 -26.43 -2.57
N THR A 78 2.97 -25.29 -2.87
CA THR A 78 3.33 -24.04 -2.20
C THR A 78 2.53 -23.96 -0.89
N GLY A 79 3.03 -24.69 0.10
CA GLY A 79 2.68 -24.49 1.49
C GLY A 79 3.24 -23.15 1.95
N SER A 80 2.38 -22.13 1.98
CA SER A 80 2.65 -20.88 2.67
C SER A 80 2.62 -21.13 4.19
N GLN A 81 3.77 -21.46 4.78
CA GLN A 81 4.10 -21.43 6.22
C GLN A 81 5.63 -21.54 6.30
N THR A 82 6.39 -20.53 6.74
CA THR A 82 6.68 -20.15 8.15
C THR A 82 7.42 -18.79 8.11
N GLY A 83 7.15 -17.81 8.98
CA GLY A 83 7.53 -17.82 10.39
C GLY A 83 8.81 -17.00 10.62
N GLN A 84 8.66 -15.76 11.10
CA GLN A 84 9.56 -15.00 11.98
C GLN A 84 11.07 -15.34 11.98
N ALA A 85 11.89 -14.39 11.52
CA ALA A 85 13.21 -14.12 12.09
C ALA A 85 13.36 -12.59 12.21
N GLY A 86 13.67 -12.11 13.42
CA GLY A 86 13.87 -10.71 13.72
C GLY A 86 15.23 -10.18 13.29
N ASP A 87 15.44 -8.89 13.61
CA ASP A 87 16.70 -8.13 13.53
C ASP A 87 17.13 -7.82 12.07
N GLU A 88 17.41 -6.59 11.65
CA GLU A 88 18.21 -5.54 12.27
C GLU A 88 17.75 -4.16 11.76
N ARG A 89 17.43 -3.23 12.67
CA ARG A 89 17.42 -1.80 12.34
C ARG A 89 18.87 -1.34 12.19
N THR A 90 19.45 -1.46 10.99
CA THR A 90 20.68 -0.72 10.68
C THR A 90 20.29 0.72 10.34
N GLY A 91 20.41 1.59 11.35
CA GLY A 91 20.29 3.02 11.18
C GLY A 91 21.43 3.50 10.27
N SER A 92 21.10 3.83 9.02
CA SER A 92 21.96 4.64 8.17
C SER A 92 21.93 6.07 8.74
N GLN A 93 22.69 6.28 9.81
CA GLN A 93 23.01 7.59 10.33
C GLN A 93 24.12 8.15 9.43
N THR A 94 23.73 8.98 8.48
CA THR A 94 24.66 9.77 7.67
C THR A 94 25.39 10.72 8.61
N ASP A 95 26.63 10.37 8.95
CA ASP A 95 27.57 11.24 9.65
C ASP A 95 27.95 12.38 8.70
N GLN A 96 27.43 13.55 9.03
CA GLN A 96 27.67 14.81 8.38
C GLN A 96 29.00 15.37 8.91
N ALA A 97 30.11 14.97 8.30
CA ALA A 97 31.39 15.64 8.49
C ALA A 97 31.58 16.68 7.37
N VAL A 98 31.32 17.93 7.72
CA VAL A 98 31.75 19.10 6.95
C VAL A 98 33.24 19.31 7.18
N ASP A 99 34.06 19.04 6.15
CA ASP A 99 35.47 19.43 6.12
C ASP A 99 35.62 20.69 5.26
N GLU A 100 35.68 21.84 5.94
CA GLU A 100 36.15 23.09 5.36
C GLU A 100 37.69 23.08 5.41
N GLY A 101 38.36 23.10 4.25
CA GLY A 101 39.82 22.97 4.29
C GLY A 101 40.57 23.14 2.98
N THR A 102 40.47 24.32 2.36
CA THR A 102 41.58 25.02 1.68
C THR A 102 42.56 24.20 0.83
N GLY A 103 42.32 24.14 -0.48
CA GLY A 103 43.30 23.74 -1.50
C GLY A 103 43.66 24.92 -2.40
N SER A 104 44.77 25.58 -2.07
CA SER A 104 45.36 26.70 -2.81
C SER A 104 46.11 26.22 -4.06
N GLN A 105 45.96 27.01 -5.13
CA GLN A 105 47.03 27.44 -6.08
C GLN A 105 47.13 26.79 -7.47
N ALA A 106 46.98 27.69 -8.46
CA ALA A 106 47.66 27.83 -9.76
C ALA A 106 47.56 26.63 -10.74
N ASP A 107 47.43 26.84 -12.05
CA ASP A 107 48.23 27.71 -12.90
C ASP A 107 47.64 27.63 -14.33
N GLN A 108 47.74 28.74 -15.09
CA GLN A 108 47.90 28.84 -16.57
C GLN A 108 46.99 28.02 -17.51
N ALA A 109 46.44 28.50 -18.63
CA ALA A 109 46.59 29.68 -19.48
C ALA A 109 45.26 29.76 -20.26
N GLY A 110 44.74 30.93 -20.63
CA GLY A 110 45.20 31.66 -21.80
C GLY A 110 44.25 31.41 -22.98
N ASP A 111 43.80 32.51 -23.60
CA ASP A 111 43.39 32.59 -25.00
C ASP A 111 41.98 32.09 -25.39
N ALA A 112 41.03 33.03 -25.50
CA ALA A 112 40.39 33.38 -26.77
C ALA A 112 39.24 34.35 -26.50
N ILE A 113 39.44 35.57 -27.00
CA ILE A 113 38.44 36.61 -27.20
C ILE A 113 37.90 36.34 -28.61
N ASP A 114 36.60 36.19 -28.76
CA ASP A 114 35.85 36.34 -30.03
C ASP A 114 34.39 36.53 -29.54
N GLU A 115 33.90 37.75 -29.40
CA GLU A 115 33.26 38.52 -30.49
C GLU A 115 32.33 37.62 -31.32
N ASP A 116 31.05 37.55 -30.96
CA ASP A 116 30.03 37.97 -31.93
C ASP A 116 28.69 38.34 -31.27
N ASP A 117 28.10 39.34 -31.88
CA ASP A 117 27.04 40.27 -31.49
C ASP A 117 25.62 39.62 -31.72
N PRO A 118 24.47 40.32 -31.57
CA PRO A 118 23.26 39.78 -30.94
C PRO A 118 22.07 39.76 -31.94
N ALA A 119 20.85 39.79 -31.39
CA ALA A 119 19.51 39.92 -32.01
C ALA A 119 18.81 38.56 -32.21
N ASP A 120 17.67 38.26 -31.58
CA ASP A 120 16.44 39.05 -31.34
C ASP A 120 15.78 39.51 -32.66
N ASP A 121 15.14 38.55 -33.34
CA ASP A 121 13.82 38.65 -34.00
C ASP A 121 13.18 37.25 -34.09
#